data_AF-A0A1Q7G6I4-F1
#
_entry.id   AF-A0A1Q7G6I4-F1
#
_cell.length_a   1.000
_cell.length_b   1.000
_cell.length_c   1.000
_cell.angle_alpha   90.00
_cell.angle_beta   90.00
_cell.angle_gamma   90.00
#
_symmetry.space_group_name_H-M   'P 1'
#
loop_
_entity.id
_entity.type
_entity.pdbx_description
1 polymer ?
#
loop_
_entity_poly.entity_id
_entity_poly.type
_entity_poly.pdbx_seq_one_letter_code
_entity_poly.pdbx_strand_id
1 'polypeptide(L)'
;MAIEKWIAGASLGLFIMFVAEMISISVFLISPSHDIDPSSQIREFISISGAPAFILAGSSFLLSRRYGSRLNGSLIIAGGIVTLVGMYYVSTLVRHISDAYLVTELTITPTLFMAASIPTMVVGGLLFRVKPKPKRDYFFDR
;
A
#
# COMPACT_ATOMS: atom_id res chain seq x y z
N MET A 1 5.03 -9.81 19.28
CA MET A 1 5.08 -8.34 19.46
C MET A 1 6.12 -7.62 18.58
N ALA A 2 7.21 -8.26 18.10
CA ALA A 2 8.13 -7.62 17.16
C ALA A 2 7.79 -7.89 15.69
N ILE A 3 7.55 -9.16 15.33
CA ILE A 3 7.32 -9.59 13.93
C ILE A 3 6.20 -8.80 13.23
N GLU A 4 5.07 -8.59 13.89
CA GLU A 4 3.91 -7.89 13.29
C GLU A 4 4.19 -6.42 13.00
N LYS A 5 5.03 -5.79 13.85
CA LYS A 5 5.47 -4.40 13.66
C LYS A 5 6.40 -4.31 12.46
N TRP A 6 7.32 -5.28 12.31
CA TRP A 6 8.19 -5.39 11.15
C TRP A 6 7.40 -5.66 9.87
N ILE A 7 6.39 -6.53 9.91
CA ILE A 7 5.49 -6.79 8.77
C ILE A 7 4.68 -5.53 8.41
N ALA A 8 4.14 -4.80 9.41
CA ALA A 8 3.44 -3.55 9.17
C ALA A 8 4.37 -2.47 8.59
N GLY A 9 5.60 -2.38 9.09
CA GLY A 9 6.62 -1.45 8.59
C GLY A 9 7.05 -1.79 7.16
N ALA A 10 7.26 -3.08 6.87
CA ALA A 10 7.57 -3.54 5.51
C ALA A 10 6.43 -3.25 4.54
N SER A 11 5.17 -3.49 4.96
CA SER A 11 3.98 -3.12 4.17
C SER A 11 3.95 -1.62 3.84
N LEU A 12 4.18 -0.76 4.84
CA LEU A 12 4.26 0.69 4.62
C LEU A 12 5.39 1.05 3.63
N GLY A 13 6.57 0.44 3.78
CA GLY A 13 7.68 0.65 2.86
C GLY A 13 7.33 0.30 1.41
N LEU A 14 6.64 -0.83 1.20
CA LEU A 14 6.20 -1.24 -0.13
C LEU A 14 5.12 -0.32 -0.71
N PHE A 15 4.19 0.20 0.11
CA PHE A 15 3.24 1.22 -0.37
C PHE A 15 3.95 2.50 -0.84
N ILE A 16 4.96 2.96 -0.09
CA ILE A 16 5.76 4.13 -0.47
C ILE A 16 6.52 3.84 -1.77
N MET A 17 7.16 2.67 -1.87
CA MET A 17 7.91 2.26 -3.05
C MET A 17 7.01 2.20 -4.29
N PHE A 18 5.84 1.56 -4.18
CA PHE A 18 4.86 1.47 -5.27
C PHE A 18 4.40 2.86 -5.75
N VAL A 19 4.11 3.77 -4.82
CA VAL A 19 3.73 5.15 -5.18
C VAL A 19 4.87 5.87 -5.87
N ALA A 20 6.10 5.73 -5.38
CA ALA A 20 7.28 6.35 -5.98
C ALA A 20 7.54 5.82 -7.40
N GLU A 21 7.41 4.51 -7.62
CA GLU A 21 7.51 3.87 -8.95
C GLU A 21 6.46 4.43 -9.91
N MET A 22 5.20 4.50 -9.48
CA MET A 22 4.10 5.04 -10.29
C MET A 22 4.26 6.52 -10.62
N ILE A 23 4.78 7.33 -9.69
CA ILE A 23 5.11 8.73 -9.96
C ILE A 23 6.27 8.83 -10.95
N SER A 24 7.33 8.05 -10.73
CA SER A 24 8.54 8.06 -11.57
C SER A 24 8.21 7.73 -13.02
N ILE A 25 7.46 6.66 -13.27
CA ILE A 25 7.06 6.28 -14.63
C ILE A 25 6.14 7.32 -15.25
N SER A 26 5.20 7.89 -14.48
CA SER A 26 4.28 8.91 -15.00
C SER A 26 5.03 10.18 -15.41
N VAL A 27 6.03 10.61 -14.63
CA VAL A 27 6.88 11.75 -14.98
C VAL A 27 7.73 11.44 -16.21
N PHE A 28 8.31 10.23 -16.29
CA PHE A 28 9.10 9.82 -17.46
C PHE A 28 8.27 9.84 -18.75
N LEU A 29 7.02 9.37 -18.70
CA LEU A 29 6.13 9.31 -19.86
C LEU A 29 5.64 10.69 -20.36
N ILE A 30 5.77 11.76 -19.56
CA ILE A 30 5.48 13.13 -20.03
C ILE A 30 6.54 13.60 -21.05
N SER A 31 7.78 13.13 -20.94
CA SER A 31 8.88 13.50 -21.85
C SER A 31 9.85 12.32 -21.99
N PRO A 32 9.45 11.28 -22.74
CA PRO A 32 10.23 10.06 -22.85
C PRO A 32 11.53 10.30 -23.63
N SER A 33 12.65 9.81 -23.12
CA SER A 33 13.94 9.88 -23.81
C SER A 33 14.14 8.73 -24.82
N HIS A 34 13.46 7.61 -24.58
CA HIS A 34 13.49 6.40 -25.39
C HIS A 34 12.11 5.73 -25.33
N ASP A 35 11.79 4.92 -26.33
CA ASP A 35 10.52 4.23 -26.40
C ASP A 35 10.48 3.06 -25.40
N ILE A 36 9.43 3.01 -24.58
CA ILE A 36 9.22 1.97 -23.56
C ILE A 36 7.80 1.45 -23.64
N ASP A 37 7.59 0.20 -23.21
CA ASP A 37 6.25 -0.34 -23.00
C ASP A 37 5.80 -0.08 -21.55
N PRO A 38 4.96 0.93 -21.29
CA PRO A 38 4.51 1.26 -19.94
C PRO A 38 3.59 0.18 -19.35
N SER A 39 2.92 -0.63 -20.17
CA SER A 39 2.00 -1.66 -19.68
C SER A 39 2.74 -2.75 -18.88
N SER A 40 3.84 -3.26 -19.46
CA SER A 40 4.71 -4.26 -18.84
C SER A 40 5.26 -3.77 -17.50
N GLN A 41 5.81 -2.55 -17.47
CA GLN A 41 6.43 -1.99 -16.26
C GLN A 41 5.43 -1.76 -15.12
N ILE A 42 4.22 -1.26 -15.43
CA ILE A 42 3.19 -1.04 -14.41
C ILE A 42 2.75 -2.37 -13.78
N ARG A 43 2.60 -3.43 -14.59
CA ARG A 43 2.27 -4.78 -14.09
C ARG A 43 3.38 -5.35 -13.21
N GLU A 44 4.63 -5.07 -13.54
CA GLU A 44 5.80 -5.43 -12.73
C GLU A 44 5.78 -4.71 -11.39
N PHE A 45 5.58 -3.39 -11.35
CA PHE A 45 5.47 -2.61 -10.10
C PHE A 45 4.34 -3.14 -9.22
N ILE A 46 3.17 -3.42 -9.78
CA ILE A 46 2.06 -4.04 -9.03
C ILE A 46 2.50 -5.37 -8.42
N SER A 47 3.28 -6.19 -9.13
CA SER A 47 3.69 -7.51 -8.67
C SER A 47 4.79 -7.47 -7.60
N ILE A 48 5.75 -6.55 -7.72
CA ILE A 48 6.91 -6.46 -6.82
C ILE A 48 6.57 -5.66 -5.54
N SER A 49 5.74 -4.61 -5.66
CA SER A 49 5.50 -3.67 -4.57
C SER A 49 4.03 -3.59 -4.16
N GLY A 50 3.14 -3.28 -5.11
CA GLY A 50 1.72 -3.04 -4.83
C GLY A 50 0.99 -4.20 -4.17
N ALA A 51 0.96 -5.38 -4.80
CA ALA A 51 0.26 -6.55 -4.31
C ALA A 51 0.86 -7.10 -3.00
N PRO A 52 2.21 -7.26 -2.87
CA PRO A 52 2.79 -7.67 -1.60
C PRO A 52 2.53 -6.67 -0.46
N ALA A 53 2.45 -5.36 -0.73
CA ALA A 53 2.11 -4.35 0.29
C ALA A 53 0.75 -4.63 0.94
N PHE A 54 -0.29 -4.90 0.14
CA PHE A 54 -1.63 -5.24 0.65
C PHE A 54 -1.65 -6.57 1.40
N ILE A 55 -0.95 -7.60 0.90
CA ILE A 55 -0.87 -8.90 1.57
C ILE A 55 -0.23 -8.76 2.95
N LEU A 56 0.85 -7.99 3.06
CA LEU A 56 1.52 -7.74 4.34
C LEU A 56 0.67 -6.89 5.28
N ALA A 57 -0.05 -5.87 4.79
CA ALA A 57 -1.00 -5.11 5.59
C ALA A 57 -2.10 -6.00 6.18
N GLY A 58 -2.72 -6.85 5.34
CA GLY A 58 -3.74 -7.80 5.76
C GLY A 58 -3.21 -8.84 6.74
N SER A 59 -2.00 -9.35 6.50
CA SER A 59 -1.33 -10.30 7.39
C SER A 59 -1.02 -9.68 8.75
N SER A 60 -0.51 -8.43 8.78
CA SER A 60 -0.26 -7.69 10.02
C SER A 60 -1.55 -7.46 10.81
N PHE A 61 -2.65 -7.11 10.12
CA PHE A 61 -3.97 -7.00 10.74
C PHE A 61 -4.40 -8.34 11.37
N LEU A 62 -4.32 -9.44 10.63
CA LEU A 62 -4.78 -10.76 11.08
C LEU A 62 -4.01 -11.26 12.31
N LEU A 63 -2.72 -10.98 12.38
CA LEU A 63 -1.89 -11.30 13.56
C LEU A 63 -2.31 -10.43 14.75
N SER A 64 -2.48 -9.13 14.53
CA SER A 64 -2.70 -8.17 15.61
C SER A 64 -4.15 -8.08 16.10
N ARG A 65 -5.14 -8.62 15.37
CA ARG A 65 -6.57 -8.55 15.75
C ARG A 65 -6.91 -9.25 17.07
N ARG A 66 -6.06 -10.14 17.59
CA ARG A 66 -6.35 -10.91 18.83
C ARG A 66 -6.04 -10.13 20.12
N TYR A 67 -5.10 -9.21 20.08
CA TYR A 67 -4.64 -8.42 21.23
C TYR A 67 -4.66 -6.91 20.98
N GLY A 68 -4.99 -6.46 19.77
CA GLY A 68 -5.01 -5.04 19.42
C GLY A 68 -3.60 -4.43 19.39
N SER A 69 -3.37 -3.53 18.44
CA SER A 69 -2.10 -2.78 18.36
C SER A 69 -2.35 -1.44 17.70
N ARG A 70 -2.29 -0.37 18.50
CA ARG A 70 -2.45 1.00 17.99
C ARG A 70 -1.37 1.36 16.97
N LEU A 71 -0.14 0.90 17.20
CA LEU A 71 1.00 1.15 16.31
C LEU A 71 0.83 0.43 14.97
N ASN A 72 0.42 -0.84 14.97
CA ASN A 72 0.22 -1.56 13.71
C ASN A 72 -0.98 -0.99 12.94
N GLY A 73 -2.06 -0.64 13.66
CA GLY A 73 -3.21 0.04 13.08
C GLY A 73 -2.83 1.37 12.42
N SER A 74 -2.00 2.19 13.08
CA SER A 74 -1.54 3.46 12.50
C SER A 74 -0.64 3.27 11.28
N LEU A 75 0.23 2.25 11.27
CA LEU A 75 1.09 1.96 10.11
C LEU A 75 0.28 1.52 8.90
N ILE A 76 -0.74 0.67 9.09
CA ILE A 76 -1.64 0.24 8.01
C ILE A 76 -2.43 1.43 7.45
N ILE A 77 -2.96 2.29 8.34
CA ILE A 77 -3.65 3.53 7.92
C ILE A 77 -2.70 4.44 7.14
N ALA A 78 -1.47 4.63 7.63
CA ALA A 78 -0.47 5.45 6.95
C ALA A 78 -0.19 4.93 5.54
N GLY A 79 -0.07 3.60 5.37
CA GLY A 79 0.06 2.97 4.05
C GLY A 79 -1.11 3.30 3.12
N GLY A 80 -2.35 3.18 3.62
CA GLY A 80 -3.54 3.58 2.88
C GLY A 80 -3.56 5.06 2.48
N ILE A 81 -3.19 5.97 3.39
CA ILE A 81 -3.12 7.41 3.10
C ILE A 81 -2.06 7.69 2.02
N VAL A 82 -0.87 7.09 2.14
CA VAL A 82 0.21 7.24 1.15
C VAL A 82 -0.26 6.78 -0.23
N THR A 83 -0.91 5.62 -0.32
CA THR A 83 -1.45 5.12 -1.58
C THR A 83 -2.54 6.03 -2.14
N LEU A 84 -3.47 6.51 -1.30
CA LEU A 84 -4.55 7.39 -1.73
C LEU A 84 -4.00 8.70 -2.33
N VAL A 85 -3.15 9.41 -1.57
CA VAL A 85 -2.59 10.70 -2.00
C VAL A 85 -1.65 10.52 -3.19
N GLY A 86 -0.82 9.49 -3.16
CA GLY A 86 0.10 9.16 -4.25
C GLY A 86 -0.61 8.88 -5.56
N MET A 87 -1.63 8.01 -5.54
CA MET A 87 -2.39 7.67 -6.74
C MET A 87 -3.25 8.85 -7.22
N TYR A 88 -3.78 9.67 -6.31
CA TYR A 88 -4.43 10.93 -6.69
C TYR A 88 -3.46 11.84 -7.46
N TYR A 89 -2.23 12.00 -6.96
CA TYR A 89 -1.21 12.78 -7.66
C TYR A 89 -0.86 12.19 -9.03
N VAL A 90 -0.67 10.88 -9.13
CA VAL A 90 -0.46 10.19 -10.41
C VAL A 90 -1.61 10.47 -11.38
N SER A 91 -2.87 10.46 -10.93
CA SER A 91 -4.02 10.77 -11.79
C SER A 91 -3.97 12.18 -12.42
N THR A 92 -3.30 13.12 -11.77
CA THR A 92 -3.06 14.47 -12.33
C THR A 92 -1.94 14.46 -13.37
N LEU A 93 -0.91 13.63 -13.20
CA LEU A 93 0.17 13.47 -14.16
C LEU A 93 -0.29 12.79 -15.45
N VAL A 94 -1.16 11.78 -15.34
CA VAL A 94 -1.69 11.03 -16.51
C VAL A 94 -2.33 11.95 -17.55
N ARG A 95 -2.93 13.07 -17.14
CA ARG A 95 -3.53 14.06 -18.06
C ARG A 95 -2.53 14.81 -18.93
N HIS A 96 -1.24 14.75 -18.60
CA HIS A 96 -0.16 15.44 -19.32
C HIS A 96 0.65 14.50 -20.21
N ILE A 97 0.33 13.20 -20.20
CA ILE A 97 1.00 12.18 -21.01
C ILE A 97 0.37 12.18 -22.41
N SER A 98 1.18 11.98 -23.45
CA SER A 98 0.66 11.90 -24.81
C SER A 98 -0.15 10.61 -25.03
N ASP A 99 -1.17 10.68 -25.88
CA ASP A 99 -2.08 9.55 -26.15
C ASP A 99 -1.35 8.29 -26.65
N ALA A 100 -0.16 8.45 -27.25
CA ALA A 100 0.67 7.34 -27.71
C ALA A 100 1.14 6.41 -26.56
N TYR A 101 1.23 6.93 -25.33
CA TYR A 101 1.69 6.19 -24.15
C TYR A 101 0.56 5.92 -23.14
N LEU A 102 -0.67 6.31 -23.44
CA LEU A 102 -1.83 6.05 -22.58
C LEU A 102 -2.27 4.60 -22.70
N VAL A 103 -1.70 3.76 -21.84
CA VAL A 103 -2.13 2.37 -21.68
C VAL A 103 -3.26 2.25 -20.67
N THR A 104 -4.07 1.20 -20.83
CA THR A 104 -5.21 0.90 -19.96
C THR A 104 -4.76 0.75 -18.50
N GLU A 105 -3.61 0.13 -18.30
CA GLU A 105 -2.99 -0.08 -16.99
C GLU A 105 -2.71 1.24 -16.28
N LEU A 106 -2.16 2.24 -16.97
CA LEU A 106 -1.85 3.55 -16.38
C LEU A 106 -3.12 4.37 -16.06
N THR A 107 -4.19 4.14 -16.83
CA THR A 107 -5.47 4.83 -16.65
C THR A 107 -6.27 4.23 -15.50
N ILE A 108 -6.30 2.90 -15.37
CA ILE A 108 -7.10 2.19 -14.37
C ILE A 108 -6.38 2.10 -13.02
N THR A 109 -5.06 1.90 -13.01
CA THR A 109 -4.28 1.64 -11.79
C THR A 109 -4.48 2.72 -10.71
N PRO A 110 -4.38 4.02 -11.00
CA PRO A 110 -4.55 5.05 -9.98
C PRO A 110 -5.92 4.96 -9.31
N THR A 111 -6.98 4.81 -10.10
CA THR A 111 -8.36 4.69 -9.60
C THR A 111 -8.56 3.43 -8.77
N LEU A 112 -8.03 2.30 -9.24
CA LEU A 112 -8.13 1.02 -8.54
C LEU A 112 -7.44 1.07 -7.18
N PHE A 113 -6.22 1.61 -7.11
CA PHE A 113 -5.46 1.67 -5.86
C PHE A 113 -5.97 2.77 -4.91
N MET A 114 -6.55 3.85 -5.44
CA MET A 114 -7.33 4.79 -4.60
C MET A 114 -8.52 4.07 -3.96
N ALA A 115 -9.29 3.30 -4.73
CA ALA A 115 -10.42 2.54 -4.19
C ALA A 115 -9.97 1.48 -3.15
N ALA A 116 -8.86 0.79 -3.40
CA ALA A 116 -8.29 -0.21 -2.49
C ALA A 116 -7.69 0.40 -1.21
N SER A 117 -7.30 1.67 -1.23
CA SER A 117 -6.77 2.36 -0.03
C SER A 117 -7.83 2.54 1.07
N ILE A 118 -9.10 2.72 0.70
CA ILE A 118 -10.21 2.94 1.61
C ILE A 118 -10.41 1.74 2.56
N PRO A 119 -10.61 0.49 2.07
CA PRO A 119 -10.72 -0.66 2.95
C PRO A 119 -9.45 -0.90 3.77
N THR A 120 -8.26 -0.61 3.24
CA THR A 120 -7.00 -0.72 4.01
C THR A 120 -7.01 0.20 5.23
N MET A 121 -7.43 1.46 5.07
CA MET A 121 -7.56 2.38 6.20
C MET A 121 -8.63 1.93 7.20
N VAL A 122 -9.77 1.42 6.72
CA VAL A 122 -10.82 0.86 7.59
C VAL A 122 -10.29 -0.30 8.41
N VAL A 123 -9.59 -1.24 7.77
CA VAL A 123 -8.96 -2.40 8.41
C VAL A 123 -7.95 -1.96 9.48
N GLY A 124 -7.08 -0.99 9.18
CA GLY A 124 -6.18 -0.40 10.18
C GLY A 124 -6.93 0.27 11.33
N GLY A 125 -8.03 0.97 11.05
CA GLY A 125 -8.92 1.60 12.03
C GLY A 125 -9.57 0.61 12.99
N LEU A 126 -9.93 -0.59 12.52
CA LEU A 126 -10.54 -1.63 13.35
C LEU A 126 -9.61 -2.10 14.48
N LEU A 127 -8.27 -2.06 14.32
CA LEU A 127 -7.34 -2.42 15.40
C LEU A 127 -7.47 -1.51 16.63
N PHE A 128 -7.88 -0.26 16.45
CA PHE A 128 -8.03 0.67 17.58
C PHE A 128 -9.21 0.31 18.48
N ARG A 129 -10.20 -0.42 17.96
CA ARG A 129 -11.37 -0.88 18.70
C ARG A 129 -11.13 -2.18 19.47
N VAL A 130 -10.08 -2.93 19.13
CA VAL A 130 -9.76 -4.20 19.79
C VAL A 130 -9.13 -3.92 21.16
N LYS A 131 -9.83 -4.30 22.23
CA LYS A 131 -9.27 -4.22 23.58
C LYS A 131 -8.17 -5.27 23.76
N PRO A 132 -7.02 -4.92 24.36
CA PRO A 132 -5.97 -5.88 24.61
C PRO A 132 -6.46 -6.98 25.56
N LYS A 133 -6.45 -8.22 25.07
CA LYS A 133 -6.59 -9.38 25.96
C LYS A 133 -5.34 -9.44 26.84
N PRO A 134 -5.48 -9.54 28.18
CA PRO A 134 -4.34 -9.66 29.07
C PRO A 134 -3.50 -10.87 28.64
N LYS A 135 -2.18 -10.71 28.66
CA LYS A 135 -1.25 -11.81 28.34
C LYS A 135 -1.59 -12.98 29.25
N ARG A 136 -1.62 -14.20 28.70
CA ARG A 136 -1.69 -15.39 29.53
C ARG A 136 -0.37 -15.44 30.31
N ASP A 137 -0.44 -15.17 31.62
CA ASP A 137 0.73 -15.22 32.50
C ASP A 137 1.16 -16.69 32.62
N TYR A 138 2.21 -17.06 31.88
CA TYR A 138 2.85 -18.37 31.98
C TYR A 138 3.53 -18.60 33.34
N PHE A 139 3.51 -17.61 34.24
CA PHE A 139 4.10 -17.70 35.57
C PHE A 139 3.34 -18.64 36.52
N PHE A 140 2.08 -19.01 36.22
CA PHE A 140 1.24 -19.81 37.11
C PHE A 140 0.91 -21.23 36.59
N ASP A 141 1.55 -21.69 35.50
CA ASP A 141 1.38 -23.05 34.95
C ASP A 141 2.48 -24.04 35.45
N ARG A 142 2.89 -23.93 36.73
CA ARG A 142 3.81 -24.90 37.38
C ARG A 142 3.20 -25.53 38.62
#